data_AF-A0A9X5CSB7-F1
#
_entry.id   AF-A0A9X5CSB7-F1
#
_cell.length_a   1.000
_cell.length_b   1.000
_cell.length_c   1.000
_cell.angle_alpha   90.00
_cell.angle_beta   90.00
_cell.angle_gamma   90.00
#
_symmetry.space_group_name_H-M   'P 1'
#
loop_
_entity.id
_entity.type
_entity.pdbx_description
1 polymer ?
#
loop_
_entity_poly.entity_id
_entity_poly.type
_entity_poly.pdbx_seq_one_letter_code
_entity_poly.pdbx_strand_id
1 'polypeptide(L)'
;ALAALPEGTRLEIRTEDGGTLASAEDLPPGVHLLTATAPDGRTARSHLIVAPPRLPVVEGRSYGLLVQLYSLLSSHSWGMGDLADLGELAGWAGRALGAGFVQVNPLHAAVPGPPTDPSPYRPSSRRFPDPVHLRVEAVPEFAHVEDRERLRAPLERAARLREAVLGKGELIDRDAVWEAKREALELVRT
;
A
#
# COMPACT_ATOMS: atom_id res chain seq x y z
N ALA A 1 6.41 -15.72 30.77
CA ALA A 1 4.96 -16.01 30.72
C ALA A 1 4.68 -17.52 30.78
N LEU A 2 5.18 -18.32 29.82
CA LEU A 2 4.98 -19.79 29.83
C LEU A 2 5.59 -20.49 31.06
N ALA A 3 6.72 -19.98 31.56
CA ALA A 3 7.36 -20.50 32.79
C ALA A 3 6.54 -20.27 34.08
N ALA A 4 5.47 -19.48 34.04
CA ALA A 4 4.59 -19.23 35.19
C ALA A 4 3.32 -20.10 35.18
N LEU A 5 3.21 -21.05 34.23
CA LEU A 5 2.06 -21.95 34.16
C LEU A 5 2.11 -22.98 35.30
N PRO A 6 0.95 -23.44 35.81
CA PRO A 6 0.90 -24.53 36.78
C PRO A 6 1.65 -25.76 36.28
N GLU A 7 2.35 -26.45 37.18
CA GLU A 7 3.02 -27.70 36.86
C GLU A 7 2.03 -28.72 36.25
N GLY A 8 2.46 -29.46 35.22
CA GLY A 8 1.60 -30.40 34.50
C GLY A 8 0.64 -29.78 33.48
N THR A 9 0.71 -28.46 33.25
CA THR A 9 -0.04 -27.80 32.16
C THR A 9 0.42 -28.33 30.81
N ARG A 10 -0.52 -28.81 29.99
CA ARG A 10 -0.27 -29.25 28.61
C ARG A 10 -0.45 -28.09 27.66
N LEU A 11 0.45 -27.97 26.69
CA LEU A 11 0.35 -26.97 25.63
C LEU A 11 -0.04 -27.66 24.33
N GLU A 12 -0.87 -26.98 23.56
CA GLU A 12 -1.14 -27.26 22.16
C GLU A 12 -1.01 -25.96 21.39
N ILE A 13 -0.11 -25.92 20.41
CA ILE A 13 0.21 -24.74 19.63
C ILE A 13 -0.16 -25.04 18.20
N ARG A 14 -1.19 -24.36 17.70
CA ARG A 14 -1.51 -24.37 16.28
C ARG A 14 -0.67 -23.30 15.60
N THR A 15 0.29 -23.74 14.81
CA THR A 15 1.20 -22.90 14.02
C THR A 15 0.45 -22.17 12.90
N GLU A 16 1.05 -21.09 12.39
CA GLU A 16 0.41 -20.21 11.39
C GLU A 16 0.22 -20.91 10.04
N ASP A 17 1.16 -21.80 9.70
CA ASP A 17 1.15 -22.68 8.53
C ASP A 17 0.27 -23.94 8.71
N GLY A 18 -0.40 -24.07 9.85
CA GLY A 18 -1.44 -25.08 10.08
C GLY A 18 -0.97 -26.37 10.75
N GLY A 19 0.30 -26.48 11.14
CA GLY A 19 0.80 -27.57 11.99
C GLY A 19 0.41 -27.45 13.45
N THR A 20 0.62 -28.52 14.23
CA THR A 20 0.36 -28.56 15.67
C THR A 20 1.60 -29.01 16.42
N LEU A 21 1.98 -28.29 17.47
CA LEU A 21 3.13 -28.58 18.33
C LEU A 21 2.71 -28.60 19.80
N ALA A 22 3.37 -29.44 20.60
CA ALA A 22 3.10 -29.54 22.04
C ALA A 22 4.07 -28.70 22.91
N SER A 23 5.05 -28.05 22.27
CA SER A 23 6.09 -27.25 22.92
C SER A 23 6.21 -25.91 22.21
N ALA A 24 6.59 -24.87 22.97
CA ALA A 24 6.92 -23.55 22.44
C ALA A 24 8.41 -23.41 22.07
N GLU A 25 9.17 -24.49 22.14
CA GLU A 25 10.57 -24.55 21.70
C GLU A 25 10.65 -24.57 20.17
N ASP A 26 11.64 -23.88 19.63
CA ASP A 26 11.98 -23.85 18.19
C ASP A 26 10.81 -23.55 17.24
N LEU A 27 9.86 -22.73 17.70
CA LEU A 27 8.77 -22.25 16.85
C LEU A 27 9.30 -21.37 15.72
N PRO A 28 8.80 -21.54 14.48
CA PRO A 28 9.13 -20.62 13.39
C PRO A 28 8.59 -19.22 13.67
N PRO A 29 9.17 -18.15 13.10
CA PRO A 29 8.56 -16.83 13.17
C PRO A 29 7.13 -16.84 12.60
N GLY A 30 6.21 -16.18 13.28
CA GLY A 30 4.80 -16.14 12.87
C GLY A 30 3.85 -15.79 14.00
N VAL A 31 2.55 -15.86 13.70
CA VAL A 31 1.46 -15.66 14.66
C VAL A 31 0.72 -16.97 14.89
N HIS A 32 1.00 -17.61 16.02
CA HIS A 32 0.43 -18.92 16.37
C HIS A 32 -0.71 -18.78 17.38
N LEU A 33 -1.51 -19.84 17.52
CA LEU A 33 -2.52 -19.97 18.55
C LEU A 33 -2.07 -20.98 19.60
N LEU A 34 -1.81 -20.50 20.81
CA LEU A 34 -1.49 -21.31 21.98
C LEU A 34 -2.79 -21.67 22.73
N THR A 35 -2.97 -22.94 23.03
CA THR A 35 -3.92 -23.46 24.00
C THR A 35 -3.16 -24.09 25.16
N ALA A 36 -3.44 -23.66 26.38
CA ALA A 36 -2.88 -24.23 27.61
C ALA A 36 -4.00 -24.91 28.40
N THR A 37 -3.77 -26.15 28.84
CA THR A 37 -4.71 -26.96 29.62
C THR A 37 -4.06 -27.37 30.94
N ALA A 38 -4.50 -26.80 32.05
CA ALA A 38 -4.01 -27.11 33.39
C ALA A 38 -4.44 -28.52 33.84
N PRO A 39 -3.78 -29.13 34.85
CA PRO A 39 -4.14 -30.47 35.33
C PRO A 39 -5.57 -30.59 35.87
N ASP A 40 -6.13 -29.49 36.38
CA ASP A 40 -7.52 -29.43 36.86
C ASP A 40 -8.55 -29.24 35.73
N GLY A 41 -8.11 -29.30 34.46
CA GLY A 41 -8.93 -29.21 33.27
C GLY A 41 -9.23 -27.79 32.79
N ARG A 42 -8.79 -26.74 33.52
CA ARG A 42 -8.96 -25.36 33.05
C ARG A 42 -8.15 -25.13 31.78
N THR A 43 -8.76 -24.43 30.82
CA THR A 43 -8.12 -24.09 29.54
C THR A 43 -8.04 -22.58 29.32
N ALA A 44 -6.99 -22.14 28.64
CA ALA A 44 -6.82 -20.76 28.18
C ALA A 44 -6.24 -20.73 26.77
N ARG A 45 -6.60 -19.70 26.01
CA ARG A 45 -6.08 -19.47 24.65
C ARG A 45 -5.45 -18.10 24.54
N SER A 46 -4.34 -18.00 23.81
CA SER A 46 -3.67 -16.74 23.49
C SER A 46 -3.01 -16.82 22.12
N HIS A 47 -2.82 -15.67 21.48
CA HIS A 47 -1.85 -15.59 20.40
C HIS A 47 -0.43 -15.70 20.98
N LEU A 48 0.43 -16.45 20.29
CA LEU A 48 1.86 -16.55 20.54
C LEU A 48 2.58 -16.00 19.31
N ILE A 49 3.17 -14.82 19.45
CA ILE A 49 3.90 -14.15 18.37
C ILE A 49 5.38 -14.47 18.52
N VAL A 50 5.95 -15.10 17.49
CA VAL A 50 7.37 -15.40 17.42
C VAL A 50 7.99 -14.47 16.40
N ALA A 51 8.82 -13.54 16.85
CA ALA A 51 9.52 -12.61 15.98
C ALA A 51 10.88 -13.18 15.55
N PRO A 52 11.34 -12.94 14.32
CA PRO A 52 12.69 -13.29 13.94
C PRO A 52 13.68 -12.46 14.78
N PRO A 53 14.86 -13.00 15.13
CA PRO A 53 15.84 -12.27 15.95
C PRO A 53 16.44 -11.05 15.22
N ARG A 54 16.40 -11.05 13.89
CA ARG A 54 16.88 -9.98 13.01
C ARG A 54 16.07 -9.95 11.72
N LEU A 55 15.94 -8.76 11.13
CA LEU A 55 15.42 -8.62 9.77
C LEU A 55 16.46 -9.13 8.74
N PRO A 56 16.02 -9.62 7.57
CA PRO A 56 16.92 -9.93 6.47
C PRO A 56 17.77 -8.70 6.11
N VAL A 57 19.08 -8.90 5.98
CA VAL A 57 20.01 -7.85 5.57
C VAL A 57 20.15 -7.90 4.05
N VAL A 58 19.96 -6.76 3.39
CA VAL A 58 20.33 -6.62 1.98
C VAL A 58 21.85 -6.52 1.91
N GLU A 59 22.50 -7.46 1.23
CA GLU A 59 23.95 -7.47 1.10
C GLU A 59 24.46 -6.33 0.18
N GLY A 60 25.66 -5.84 0.48
CA GLY A 60 26.30 -4.79 -0.31
C GLY A 60 25.80 -3.38 0.02
N ARG A 61 26.36 -2.40 -0.69
CA ARG A 61 25.95 -0.99 -0.60
C ARG A 61 25.09 -0.65 -1.82
N SER A 62 23.98 0.05 -1.57
CA SER A 62 23.10 0.56 -2.62
C SER A 62 22.79 2.03 -2.36
N TYR A 63 22.40 2.73 -3.42
CA TYR A 63 21.76 4.03 -3.35
C TYR A 63 20.37 3.95 -4.01
N GLY A 64 19.58 5.00 -3.87
CA GLY A 64 18.24 5.07 -4.42
C GLY A 64 17.77 6.51 -4.62
N LEU A 65 16.59 6.66 -5.19
CA LEU A 65 15.94 7.95 -5.40
C LEU A 65 14.91 8.20 -4.29
N LEU A 66 14.80 9.44 -3.82
CA LEU A 66 13.73 9.89 -2.94
C LEU A 66 12.79 10.79 -3.75
N VAL A 67 11.53 10.38 -3.84
CA VAL A 67 10.54 11.01 -4.71
C VAL A 67 9.28 11.32 -3.92
N GLN A 68 8.74 12.52 -4.11
CA GLN A 68 7.35 12.80 -3.76
C GLN A 68 6.50 12.37 -4.95
N LEU A 69 5.81 11.22 -4.86
CA LEU A 69 5.12 10.62 -6.00
C LEU A 69 4.14 11.60 -6.65
N TYR A 70 3.43 12.37 -5.85
CA TYR A 70 2.47 13.35 -6.36
C TYR A 70 3.09 14.39 -7.29
N SER A 71 4.39 14.69 -7.16
CA SER A 71 5.12 15.62 -8.03
C SER A 71 5.86 14.96 -9.19
N LEU A 72 5.79 13.63 -9.34
CA LEU A 72 6.39 12.88 -10.45
C LEU A 72 5.39 12.80 -11.63
N LEU A 73 5.32 13.86 -12.42
CA LEU A 73 4.37 13.93 -13.54
C LEU A 73 5.02 13.50 -14.87
N SER A 74 4.24 12.82 -15.70
CA SER A 74 4.53 12.48 -17.08
C SER A 74 3.53 13.14 -18.03
N SER A 75 3.75 13.00 -19.34
CA SER A 75 2.79 13.40 -20.38
C SER A 75 1.45 12.65 -20.30
N HIS A 76 1.38 11.55 -19.54
CA HIS A 76 0.18 10.74 -19.37
C HIS A 76 -0.56 11.02 -18.05
N SER A 77 0.11 11.64 -17.05
CA SER A 77 -0.49 11.98 -15.75
C SER A 77 -1.75 12.84 -15.87
N TRP A 78 -2.65 12.70 -14.89
CA TRP A 78 -3.90 13.48 -14.82
C TRP A 78 -3.73 14.81 -14.08
N GLY A 79 -2.51 15.37 -14.05
CA GLY A 79 -2.15 16.56 -13.26
C GLY A 79 -1.43 16.29 -11.94
N MET A 80 -1.19 15.02 -11.62
CA MET A 80 -0.46 14.56 -10.44
C MET A 80 0.17 13.20 -10.77
N GLY A 81 1.36 12.94 -10.22
CA GLY A 81 2.03 11.66 -10.42
C GLY A 81 1.29 10.47 -9.82
N ASP A 82 1.33 9.35 -10.53
CA ASP A 82 0.62 8.11 -10.17
C ASP A 82 1.50 6.85 -10.28
N LEU A 83 0.91 5.69 -9.96
CA LEU A 83 1.65 4.43 -9.87
C LEU A 83 2.28 3.99 -11.21
N ALA A 84 1.73 4.42 -12.36
CA ALA A 84 2.36 4.13 -13.64
C ALA A 84 3.64 4.96 -13.81
N ASP A 85 3.60 6.24 -13.42
CA ASP A 85 4.76 7.14 -13.44
C ASP A 85 5.87 6.60 -12.51
N LEU A 86 5.50 6.07 -11.33
CA LEU A 86 6.42 5.42 -10.41
C LEU A 86 7.09 4.17 -11.02
N GLY A 87 6.29 3.33 -11.69
CA GLY A 87 6.79 2.12 -12.34
C GLY A 87 7.80 2.43 -13.45
N GLU A 88 7.51 3.46 -14.25
CA GLU A 88 8.42 3.94 -15.30
C GLU A 88 9.74 4.46 -14.71
N LEU A 89 9.67 5.35 -13.71
CA LEU A 89 10.86 5.89 -13.05
C LEU A 89 11.70 4.78 -12.41
N ALA A 90 11.08 3.86 -11.67
CA ALA A 90 11.79 2.76 -11.01
C ALA A 90 12.47 1.84 -12.03
N GLY A 91 11.75 1.49 -13.11
CA GLY A 91 12.29 0.66 -14.18
C GLY A 91 13.46 1.32 -14.92
N TRP A 92 13.34 2.61 -15.24
CA TRP A 92 14.43 3.38 -15.84
C TRP A 92 15.62 3.53 -14.89
N ALA A 93 15.40 3.94 -13.63
CA ALA A 93 16.46 4.19 -12.66
C ALA A 93 17.27 2.90 -12.37
N GLY A 94 16.59 1.76 -12.26
CA GLY A 94 17.25 0.46 -12.10
C GLY A 94 18.14 0.11 -13.30
N ARG A 95 17.63 0.25 -14.53
CA ARG A 95 18.39 -0.14 -15.74
C ARG A 95 19.48 0.86 -16.14
N ALA A 96 19.22 2.15 -16.01
CA ALA A 96 20.09 3.20 -16.53
C ALA A 96 21.10 3.71 -15.48
N LEU A 97 20.72 3.71 -14.21
CA LEU A 97 21.56 4.25 -13.13
C LEU A 97 22.07 3.14 -12.19
N GLY A 98 21.43 1.97 -12.17
CA GLY A 98 21.73 0.94 -11.16
C GLY A 98 21.23 1.31 -9.76
N ALA A 99 20.17 2.12 -9.67
CA ALA A 99 19.53 2.44 -8.41
C ALA A 99 18.87 1.18 -7.82
N GLY A 100 19.15 0.85 -6.56
CA GLY A 100 18.61 -0.35 -5.91
C GLY A 100 17.26 -0.15 -5.21
N PHE A 101 16.81 1.10 -5.05
CA PHE A 101 15.48 1.39 -4.51
C PHE A 101 14.95 2.77 -4.94
N VAL A 102 13.63 2.93 -4.85
CA VAL A 102 12.95 4.24 -4.88
C VAL A 102 12.14 4.37 -3.60
N GLN A 103 12.38 5.43 -2.85
CA GLN A 103 11.62 5.80 -1.67
C GLN A 103 10.57 6.84 -2.05
N VAL A 104 9.33 6.62 -1.61
CA VAL A 104 8.20 7.51 -1.85
C VAL A 104 7.63 8.10 -0.56
N ASN A 105 6.84 9.17 -0.68
CA ASN A 105 5.97 9.62 0.41
C ASN A 105 4.93 8.55 0.78
N PRO A 106 4.29 8.64 1.97
CA PRO A 106 3.17 7.76 2.31
C PRO A 106 2.04 7.86 1.28
N LEU A 107 1.49 6.70 0.88
CA LEU A 107 0.40 6.57 -0.09
C LEU A 107 -0.93 6.19 0.58
N HIS A 108 -1.09 6.61 1.84
CA HIS A 108 -2.21 6.25 2.70
C HIS A 108 -3.50 6.97 2.30
N ALA A 109 -4.64 6.29 2.44
CA ALA A 109 -5.96 6.85 2.14
C ALA A 109 -6.16 8.20 2.84
N ALA A 110 -6.53 9.21 2.05
CA ALA A 110 -6.75 10.56 2.55
C ALA A 110 -8.04 10.68 3.40
N VAL A 111 -8.18 11.79 4.12
CA VAL A 111 -9.39 12.12 4.87
C VAL A 111 -10.51 12.52 3.89
N PRO A 112 -11.68 11.87 3.92
CA PRO A 112 -12.80 12.31 3.10
C PRO A 112 -13.24 13.74 3.46
N GLY A 113 -13.37 14.62 2.47
CA GLY A 113 -13.86 15.99 2.67
C GLY A 113 -13.48 16.92 1.51
N PRO A 114 -14.28 17.96 1.22
CA PRO A 114 -13.90 19.04 0.31
C PRO A 114 -13.59 20.35 1.08
N PRO A 115 -12.33 20.82 1.15
CA PRO A 115 -11.13 20.25 0.51
C PRO A 115 -10.54 19.07 1.30
N THR A 116 -9.82 18.20 0.61
CA THR A 116 -9.04 17.14 1.26
C THR A 116 -7.79 17.73 1.89
N ASP A 117 -7.38 17.28 3.09
CA ASP A 117 -6.05 17.63 3.62
C ASP A 117 -4.97 17.06 2.67
N PRO A 118 -4.14 17.90 2.03
CA PRO A 118 -3.17 17.44 1.04
C PRO A 118 -1.97 16.73 1.69
N SER A 119 -1.84 16.75 3.02
CA SER A 119 -0.69 16.16 3.72
C SER A 119 -0.75 14.62 3.72
N PRO A 120 0.24 13.94 3.12
CA PRO A 120 0.31 12.47 3.17
C PRO A 120 0.57 11.92 4.59
N TYR A 121 0.89 12.80 5.54
CA TYR A 121 1.16 12.45 6.94
C TYR A 121 -0.06 12.62 7.85
N ARG A 122 -1.22 13.05 7.33
CA ARG A 122 -2.49 13.12 8.06
C ARG A 122 -3.58 12.26 7.40
N PRO A 123 -3.35 10.95 7.19
CA PRO A 123 -4.30 10.09 6.49
C PRO A 123 -5.51 9.72 7.35
N SER A 124 -6.61 9.31 6.71
CA SER A 124 -7.73 8.65 7.40
C SER A 124 -7.38 7.24 7.84
N SER A 125 -6.55 6.53 7.06
CA SER A 125 -6.13 5.17 7.36
C SER A 125 -4.72 4.91 6.84
N ARG A 126 -3.87 4.33 7.70
CA ARG A 126 -2.55 3.82 7.31
C ARG A 126 -2.62 2.42 6.69
N ARG A 127 -3.78 1.77 6.69
CA ARG A 127 -3.99 0.40 6.18
C ARG A 127 -4.37 0.39 4.70
N PHE A 128 -5.15 1.36 4.25
CA PHE A 128 -5.67 1.39 2.89
C PHE A 128 -4.90 2.41 2.04
N PRO A 129 -4.62 2.12 0.77
CA PRO A 129 -3.97 3.06 -0.14
C PRO A 129 -4.95 4.13 -0.63
N ASP A 130 -4.42 5.28 -1.03
CA ASP A 130 -5.19 6.37 -1.65
C ASP A 130 -5.43 6.10 -3.15
N PRO A 131 -6.69 5.97 -3.60
CA PRO A 131 -7.01 5.71 -5.00
C PRO A 131 -6.64 6.86 -5.95
N VAL A 132 -6.33 8.07 -5.45
CA VAL A 132 -5.87 9.19 -6.31
C VAL A 132 -4.58 8.85 -7.07
N HIS A 133 -3.79 7.90 -6.59
CA HIS A 133 -2.56 7.45 -7.25
C HIS A 133 -2.76 6.35 -8.31
N LEU A 134 -3.99 5.97 -8.64
CA LEU A 134 -4.25 5.05 -9.75
C LEU A 134 -4.06 5.74 -11.11
N ARG A 135 -3.42 5.06 -12.06
CA ARG A 135 -3.55 5.36 -13.49
C ARG A 135 -4.86 4.72 -13.95
N VAL A 136 -5.90 5.53 -14.14
CA VAL A 136 -7.25 5.01 -14.47
C VAL A 136 -7.22 4.21 -15.76
N GLU A 137 -6.45 4.65 -16.75
CA GLU A 137 -6.31 3.97 -18.05
C GLU A 137 -5.56 2.64 -17.99
N ALA A 138 -4.87 2.34 -16.88
CA ALA A 138 -4.19 1.07 -16.66
C ALA A 138 -5.10 0.01 -16.00
N VAL A 139 -6.32 0.39 -15.59
CA VAL A 139 -7.33 -0.58 -15.15
C VAL A 139 -7.81 -1.36 -16.38
N PRO A 140 -7.72 -2.70 -16.42
CA PRO A 140 -8.05 -3.49 -17.61
C PRO A 140 -9.44 -3.18 -18.19
N GLU A 141 -10.43 -3.00 -17.31
CA GLU A 141 -11.82 -2.72 -17.65
C GLU A 141 -12.03 -1.31 -18.25
N PHE A 142 -11.06 -0.40 -18.13
CA PHE A 142 -11.11 0.92 -18.77
C PHE A 142 -11.22 0.83 -20.30
N ALA A 143 -10.62 -0.20 -20.90
CA ALA A 143 -10.73 -0.46 -22.32
C ALA A 143 -12.18 -0.76 -22.74
N HIS A 144 -12.99 -1.27 -21.82
CA HIS A 144 -14.37 -1.73 -22.03
C HIS A 144 -15.45 -0.70 -21.65
N VAL A 145 -15.07 0.53 -21.30
CA VAL A 145 -16.04 1.59 -21.02
C VAL A 145 -16.90 1.88 -22.26
N GLU A 146 -18.18 1.57 -22.17
CA GLU A 146 -19.18 1.76 -23.25
C GLU A 146 -19.54 3.24 -23.44
N ASP A 147 -19.71 3.97 -22.33
CA ASP A 147 -20.13 5.38 -22.34
C ASP A 147 -18.93 6.32 -22.54
N ARG A 148 -18.38 6.29 -23.76
CA ARG A 148 -17.23 7.11 -24.17
C ARG A 148 -17.53 8.61 -24.18
N GLU A 149 -18.79 9.00 -24.36
CA GLU A 149 -19.19 10.40 -24.32
C GLU A 149 -19.04 10.96 -22.90
N ARG A 150 -19.56 10.26 -21.89
CA ARG A 150 -19.36 10.68 -20.49
C ARG A 150 -17.89 10.64 -20.06
N LEU A 151 -17.09 9.73 -20.62
CA LEU A 151 -15.66 9.66 -20.33
C LEU A 151 -14.87 10.87 -20.85
N ARG A 152 -15.38 11.58 -21.87
CA ARG A 152 -14.68 12.71 -22.47
C ARG A 152 -14.41 13.85 -21.48
N ALA A 153 -15.39 14.17 -20.65
CA ALA A 153 -15.30 15.27 -19.69
C ALA A 153 -14.17 15.09 -18.64
N PRO A 154 -14.04 13.96 -17.92
CA PRO A 154 -12.92 13.73 -17.01
C PRO A 154 -11.57 13.69 -17.74
N LEU A 155 -11.48 13.11 -18.94
CA LEU A 155 -10.24 13.10 -19.73
C LEU A 155 -9.77 14.52 -20.13
N GLU A 156 -10.69 15.37 -20.56
CA GLU A 156 -10.38 16.76 -20.91
C GLU A 156 -9.94 17.56 -19.66
N ARG A 157 -10.56 17.32 -18.49
CA ARG A 157 -10.11 17.91 -17.22
C ARG A 157 -8.71 17.44 -16.85
N ALA A 158 -8.44 16.14 -16.93
CA ALA A 158 -7.12 15.57 -16.69
C ALA A 158 -6.04 16.20 -17.58
N ALA A 159 -6.33 16.40 -18.86
CA ALA A 159 -5.41 17.05 -19.78
C ALA A 159 -5.13 18.51 -19.40
N ARG A 160 -6.16 19.27 -18.99
CA ARG A 160 -6.00 20.66 -18.52
C ARG A 160 -5.17 20.74 -17.24
N LEU A 161 -5.43 19.86 -16.27
CA LEU A 161 -4.68 19.80 -15.01
C LEU A 161 -3.20 19.47 -15.27
N ARG A 162 -2.92 18.51 -16.16
CA ARG A 162 -1.54 18.20 -16.57
C ARG A 162 -0.83 19.38 -17.20
N GLU A 163 -1.48 20.06 -18.15
CA GLU A 163 -0.89 21.21 -18.84
C GLU A 163 -0.64 22.39 -17.89
N ALA A 164 -1.55 22.62 -16.95
CA ALA A 164 -1.37 23.63 -15.90
C ALA A 164 -0.09 23.40 -15.08
N VAL A 165 0.16 22.15 -14.64
CA VAL A 165 1.34 21.85 -13.84
C VAL A 165 2.61 21.79 -14.69
N LEU A 166 2.62 21.06 -15.81
CA LEU A 166 3.82 20.85 -16.63
C LEU A 166 4.21 22.09 -17.45
N GLY A 167 3.23 22.79 -18.03
CA GLY A 167 3.46 23.88 -18.98
C GLY A 167 3.40 25.27 -18.36
N LYS A 168 2.68 25.44 -17.24
CA LYS A 168 2.42 26.76 -16.64
C LYS A 168 2.96 26.93 -15.22
N GLY A 169 3.53 25.88 -14.63
CA GLY A 169 4.09 25.92 -13.27
C GLY A 169 3.04 26.12 -12.17
N GLU A 170 1.78 25.76 -12.44
CA GLU A 170 0.72 25.80 -11.44
C GLU A 170 0.93 24.71 -10.36
N LEU A 171 0.36 24.94 -9.18
CA LEU A 171 0.37 23.94 -8.11
C LEU A 171 -0.56 22.77 -8.45
N ILE A 172 -0.26 21.60 -7.88
CA ILE A 172 -1.09 20.41 -8.04
C ILE A 172 -2.43 20.62 -7.33
N ASP A 173 -3.52 20.56 -8.09
CA ASP A 173 -4.89 20.52 -7.55
C ASP A 173 -5.32 19.07 -7.33
N ARG A 174 -4.98 18.53 -6.16
CA ARG A 174 -5.26 17.13 -5.79
C ARG A 174 -6.76 16.82 -5.82
N ASP A 175 -7.60 17.75 -5.39
CA ASP A 175 -9.05 17.53 -5.31
C ASP A 175 -9.65 17.46 -6.73
N ALA A 176 -9.27 18.36 -7.63
CA ALA A 176 -9.68 18.29 -9.03
C ALA A 176 -9.19 17.02 -9.74
N VAL A 177 -7.96 16.56 -9.43
CA VAL A 177 -7.44 15.27 -9.91
C VAL A 177 -8.32 14.12 -9.43
N TRP A 178 -8.64 14.08 -8.13
CA TRP A 178 -9.45 13.02 -7.57
C TRP A 178 -10.87 13.02 -8.14
N GLU A 179 -11.51 14.18 -8.28
CA GLU A 179 -12.84 14.30 -8.89
C GLU A 179 -12.86 13.76 -10.33
N ALA A 180 -11.87 14.13 -11.16
CA ALA A 180 -11.77 13.59 -12.50
C ALA A 180 -11.57 12.06 -12.50
N LYS A 181 -10.64 11.56 -11.67
CA LYS A 181 -10.37 10.11 -11.58
C LYS A 181 -11.58 9.33 -11.07
N ARG A 182 -12.28 9.82 -10.06
CA ARG A 182 -13.48 9.18 -9.49
C ARG A 182 -14.58 9.06 -10.54
N GLU A 183 -14.89 10.14 -11.26
CA GLU A 183 -15.90 10.11 -12.32
C GLU A 183 -15.55 9.10 -13.42
N ALA A 184 -14.28 9.00 -13.81
CA ALA A 184 -13.86 8.00 -14.80
C ALA A 184 -13.92 6.57 -14.24
N LEU A 185 -13.51 6.34 -12.99
CA LEU A 185 -13.58 5.04 -12.32
C LEU A 185 -15.02 4.56 -12.14
N GLU A 186 -15.99 5.45 -11.90
CA GLU A 186 -17.42 5.10 -11.83
C GLU A 186 -17.98 4.56 -13.16
N LEU A 187 -17.35 4.90 -14.29
CA LEU A 187 -17.72 4.36 -15.61
C LEU A 187 -17.06 3.00 -15.89
N VAL A 188 -16.01 2.65 -15.15
CA VAL A 188 -15.31 1.36 -15.26
C VAL A 188 -16.14 0.32 -14.50
N ARG A 189 -16.86 -0.53 -15.25
CA ARG A 189 -17.65 -1.63 -14.68
C ARG A 189 -16.77 -2.88 -14.51
N THR A 190 -16.88 -3.52 -13.35
CA THR A 190 -16.41 -4.91 -13.12
C THR A 190 -17.45 -5.92 -13.56
#